data_AF-A0A2G6FJU6-F1
#
_entry.id   AF-A0A2G6FJU6-F1
#
_cell.length_a   1.000
_cell.length_b   1.000
_cell.length_c   1.000
_cell.angle_alpha   90.00
_cell.angle_beta   90.00
_cell.angle_gamma   90.00
#
_symmetry.space_group_name_H-M   'P 1'
#
loop_
_entity.id
_entity.type
_entity.pdbx_description
1 polymer ?
#
loop_
_entity_poly.entity_id
_entity_poly.type
_entity_poly.pdbx_seq_one_letter_code
_entity_poly.pdbx_strand_id
1 'polypeptide(L)' 'MREEDGITTSYLYDRAYRLVAVDGRNGRINYRYDRAGNRIEEERNGQTTLYSYNSANQLLERQGVTPFFV' A
#
# COMPACT_ATOMS: atom_id res chain seq x y z
N MET A 1 -21.08 11.50 -21.35
CA MET A 1 -20.00 10.97 -20.49
C MET A 1 -19.24 12.18 -19.99
N ARG A 2 -19.29 12.50 -18.70
CA ARG A 2 -18.49 13.60 -18.15
C ARG A 2 -17.10 13.04 -17.91
N GLU A 3 -16.16 13.43 -18.76
CA GLU A 3 -14.74 13.22 -18.50
C GLU A 3 -14.38 14.07 -17.28
N GLU A 4 -14.22 13.41 -16.15
CA GLU A 4 -13.75 14.04 -14.92
C GLU A 4 -12.21 14.01 -14.97
N ASP A 5 -11.62 15.14 -15.38
CA ASP A 5 -10.19 15.50 -15.34
C ASP A 5 -9.16 14.61 -16.07
N GLY A 6 -9.55 13.56 -16.80
CA GLY A 6 -8.60 12.73 -17.58
C GLY A 6 -7.58 11.96 -16.72
N ILE A 7 -7.78 11.92 -15.39
CA ILE A 7 -6.90 11.19 -14.48
C ILE A 7 -7.31 9.72 -14.48
N THR A 8 -6.50 8.89 -15.13
CA THR A 8 -6.66 7.43 -15.09
C THR A 8 -6.10 6.90 -13.79
N THR A 9 -6.90 6.13 -13.05
CA THR A 9 -6.38 5.35 -11.91
C THR A 9 -5.90 4.00 -12.42
N SER A 10 -4.63 3.67 -12.17
CA SER A 10 -4.01 2.40 -12.57
C SER A 10 -3.78 1.51 -11.34
N TYR A 11 -3.98 0.21 -11.52
CA TYR A 11 -3.81 -0.81 -10.48
C TYR A 11 -2.76 -1.81 -10.92
N LEU A 12 -1.75 -2.04 -10.08
CA LEU A 12 -0.72 -3.03 -10.32
C LEU A 12 -0.89 -4.21 -9.37
N TYR A 13 -0.75 -5.42 -9.90
CA TYR A 13 -0.90 -6.66 -9.15
C TYR A 13 0.35 -7.51 -9.25
N ASP A 14 0.63 -8.28 -8.19
CA ASP A 14 1.62 -9.34 -8.26
C ASP A 14 1.05 -10.62 -8.91
N ARG A 15 1.89 -11.65 -9.04
CA ARG A 15 1.51 -12.96 -9.62
C ARG A 15 0.44 -13.70 -8.82
N ALA A 16 0.22 -13.33 -7.57
CA ALA A 16 -0.84 -13.88 -6.72
C ALA A 16 -2.12 -13.02 -6.80
N TYR A 17 -2.21 -12.09 -7.75
CA TYR A 17 -3.31 -11.13 -7.92
C TYR A 17 -3.55 -10.24 -6.69
N ARG A 18 -2.50 -9.96 -5.91
CA ARG A 18 -2.56 -9.00 -4.80
C ARG A 18 -2.18 -7.61 -5.30
N LEU A 19 -2.92 -6.60 -4.86
CA LEU A 19 -2.70 -5.21 -5.24
C LEU A 19 -1.38 -4.69 -4.65
N VAL A 20 -0.38 -4.41 -5.48
CA VAL A 20 0.94 -3.92 -5.03
C VAL A 20 1.14 -2.42 -5.23
N ALA A 21 0.36 -1.80 -6.13
CA ALA A 21 0.36 -0.35 -6.25
C ALA A 21 -0.95 0.20 -6.85
N VAL A 22 -1.28 1.41 -6.44
CA VAL A 22 -2.34 2.24 -7.03
C VAL A 22 -1.71 3.56 -7.42
N ASP A 23 -1.78 3.89 -8.70
CA ASP A 23 -1.37 5.20 -9.23
C ASP A 23 -2.64 5.97 -9.59
N GLY A 24 -2.91 7.09 -8.90
CA GLY A 24 -4.11 7.89 -9.13
C GLY A 24 -3.91 9.37 -8.84
N ARG A 25 -5.01 10.13 -8.82
CA ARG A 25 -4.99 11.60 -8.62
C ARG A 25 -4.21 12.07 -7.39
N ASN A 26 -4.24 11.25 -6.33
CA ASN A 26 -3.68 11.61 -5.02
C ASN A 26 -2.24 11.12 -4.81
N GLY A 27 -1.57 10.71 -5.89
CA GLY A 27 -0.24 10.11 -5.88
C GLY A 27 -0.28 8.58 -5.93
N ARG A 28 0.91 8.00 -5.78
CA ARG A 28 1.11 6.55 -5.77
C ARG A 28 1.01 6.01 -4.35
N ILE A 29 0.32 4.88 -4.22
CA ILE A 29 0.33 4.07 -3.00
C ILE A 29 1.00 2.74 -3.34
N ASN A 30 2.00 2.34 -2.56
CA ASN A 30 2.66 1.04 -2.69
C ASN A 30 2.29 0.13 -1.52
N TYR A 31 2.16 -1.17 -1.79
CA TYR A 31 1.86 -2.19 -0.78
C TYR A 31 2.88 -3.32 -0.84
N ARG A 32 3.28 -3.82 0.34
CA ARG A 32 4.06 -5.05 0.46
C ARG A 32 3.34 -6.07 1.32
N TYR A 33 3.57 -7.34 1.01
CA TYR A 33 2.90 -8.45 1.67
C TYR A 33 3.91 -9.50 2.13
N ASP A 34 3.59 -10.18 3.23
CA ASP A 34 4.28 -11.40 3.62
C ASP A 34 3.85 -12.60 2.75
N ARG A 35 4.38 -13.78 3.10
CA ARG A 35 4.07 -15.05 2.41
C ARG A 35 2.64 -15.55 2.69
N ALA A 36 2.04 -15.16 3.80
CA ALA A 36 0.67 -15.52 4.16
C ALA A 36 -0.37 -14.61 3.49
N GLY A 37 0.07 -13.50 2.89
CA GLY A 37 -0.81 -12.53 2.24
C GLY A 37 -1.22 -11.36 3.13
N ASN A 38 -0.60 -11.21 4.30
CA ASN A 38 -0.82 -10.05 5.15
C ASN A 38 -0.03 -8.87 4.61
N ARG A 39 -0.63 -7.68 4.60
CA ARG A 39 0.04 -6.45 4.19
C ARG A 39 0.99 -6.02 5.31
N ILE A 40 2.29 -5.99 5.05
CA ILE A 40 3.31 -5.61 6.04
C ILE A 40 3.76 -4.14 5.90
N GLU A 41 3.49 -3.52 4.75
CA GLU A 41 3.87 -2.14 4.46
C GLU A 41 2.84 -1.48 3.55
N GLU A 42 2.50 -0.22 3.87
CA GLU A 42 1.80 0.72 2.99
C GLU A 42 2.63 2.01 2.91
N GLU A 43 3.04 2.39 1.71
CA GLU A 43 3.69 3.68 1.47
C GLU A 43 2.73 4.58 0.69
N ARG A 44 2.45 5.77 1.23
CA ARG A 44 1.59 6.77 0.60
C ARG A 44 2.26 8.13 0.70
N ASN A 45 2.58 8.73 -0.45
CA ASN A 45 3.14 10.08 -0.53
C ASN A 45 4.38 10.26 0.38
N GLY A 46 5.28 9.27 0.40
CA GLY A 46 6.49 9.27 1.22
C GLY A 46 6.27 8.96 2.70
N GLN A 47 5.03 8.76 3.15
CA GLN A 47 4.74 8.27 4.50
C GLN A 47 4.60 6.76 4.48
N THR A 48 5.33 6.08 5.36
CA THR A 48 5.28 4.63 5.47
C THR A 48 4.43 4.23 6.67
N THR A 49 3.59 3.21 6.51
CA THR A 49 2.92 2.52 7.61
C THR A 49 3.35 1.07 7.61
N LEU A 50 3.85 0.59 8.75
CA LEU A 50 4.22 -0.80 8.95
C LEU A 50 3.12 -1.54 9.72
N TYR A 51 2.97 -2.82 9.41
CA TYR A 51 1.99 -3.70 10.04
C TYR A 51 2.68 -4.98 10.49
N SER A 52 2.36 -5.43 11.71
CA SER A 52 2.84 -6.70 12.25
C SER A 52 1.68 -7.61 12.60
N TYR A 53 1.91 -8.92 12.49
CA TYR A 53 0.89 -9.95 12.67
C TYR A 53 1.41 -11.06 13.58
N ASN A 54 0.51 -11.71 14.31
CA ASN A 54 0.83 -12.93 15.05
C ASN A 54 0.80 -14.16 14.13
N SER A 55 1.13 -15.33 14.69
CA SER A 55 1.12 -16.61 13.94
C SER A 55 -0.25 -17.05 13.43
N ALA A 56 -1.33 -16.47 13.97
CA ALA A 56 -2.70 -16.71 13.51
C ALA A 56 -3.16 -15.69 12.45
N ASN A 57 -2.23 -14.91 11.86
CA ASN A 57 -2.50 -13.84 10.89
C ASN A 57 -3.41 -12.73 11.42
N GLN A 58 -3.38 -12.49 12.73
CA GLN A 58 -4.11 -11.39 13.34
C GLN A 58 -3.18 -10.20 13.50
N LEU A 59 -3.67 -9.01 13.16
CA LEU A 59 -2.92 -7.76 13.30
C LEU A 59 -2.54 -7.54 14.77
N LEU A 60 -1.25 -7.34 15.03
CA LEU A 60 -0.72 -6.98 16.34
C LEU A 60 -0.52 -5.48 16.45
N GLU A 61 0.10 -4.87 15.43
CA GLU A 61 0.47 -3.47 15.47
C GLU A 61 0.33 -2.81 14.11
N ARG A 62 -0.01 -1.52 14.13
CA ARG A 62 0.08 -0.62 12.99
C ARG A 62 0.86 0.61 13.42
N GLN A 63 2.01 0.85 12.79
CA GLN A 63 2.90 1.95 13.14
C GLN A 63 3.10 2.87 11.94
N GLY A 64 2.81 4.17 12.12
CA GLY A 64 3.23 5.20 11.16
C GLY A 64 4.72 5.49 11.34
N VAL A 65 5.48 5.38 10.25
CA VAL A 65 6.90 5.70 10.18
C VAL A 65 7.05 6.92 9.29
N THR A 66 7.40 8.05 9.92
CA THR A 66 7.82 9.25 9.19
C THR A 66 9.30 9.09 8.88
N PRO A 67 9.73 9.11 7.61
CA PRO A 67 11.15 9.12 7.31
C PRO A 67 11.78 10.40 7.87
N PHE A 68 12.81 10.25 8.71
CA PHE A 68 13.70 11.36 9.05
C PHE A 68 14.65 11.56 7.86
N PHE A 69 14.46 12.64 7.11
CA PHE A 69 15.46 13.07 6.13
C PHE A 69 16.59 13.78 6.90
N VAL A 70 17.81 13.25 6.77
CA VAL A 70 19.06 13.88 7.28
C VAL A 70 19.59 14.92 6.30
#